data_AF-A0A940DNN6-F1
#
_entry.id   AF-A0A940DNN6-F1
#
_cell.length_a   1.000
_cell.length_b   1.000
_cell.length_c   1.000
_cell.angle_alpha   90.00
_cell.angle_beta   90.00
_cell.angle_gamma   90.00
#
_symmetry.space_group_name_H-M   'P 1'
#
loop_
_entity.id
_entity.type
_entity.pdbx_description
1 polymer ?
#
loop_
_entity_poly.entity_id
_entity_poly.type
_entity_poly.pdbx_seq_one_letter_code
_entity_poly.pdbx_strand_id
1 'polypeptide(L)'
;MNRLFVIVAAAALLAACTAEQAAVLPAGMEKVRLDVSVPVSSMTKLTDAGDESAVNRVQVFVFREDGSIDASGIAGSGSIELDCTAGDRSIVAVVNTPEIDGIYDMAGLEEKISVLQDNSAGSLVMSGIMNVTLTASASVTVPVRRLAAKVSIERIDVDFALEQYQDAGFEITGIYLTNVAADAHFIGDGAPSSWLNVQGKDLLQNELVGDLGMSVPIADGAAYETAHHFYCYPNPYQEDSFGEEWSPRHTRLVVEANLAGKTCYYAMTMPVIEANHAYVVTGLNITRPGSSDPEQEIRPEEASFTIKVEDWEDGYSGSFEI
;
A
#
# COMPACT_ATOMS: atom_id res chain seq x y z
N MET A 1 66.18 24.00 -7.23
CA MET A 1 65.44 24.78 -6.20
C MET A 1 63.96 24.48 -6.36
N ASN A 2 63.42 23.71 -5.42
CA ASN A 2 62.02 23.30 -5.33
C ASN A 2 61.06 24.48 -5.34
N ARG A 3 59.99 24.40 -6.14
CA ARG A 3 58.70 25.02 -5.81
C ARG A 3 57.56 24.06 -6.16
N LEU A 4 57.19 23.29 -5.13
CA LEU A 4 55.97 22.51 -5.02
C LEU A 4 54.78 23.50 -5.00
N PHE A 5 53.91 23.44 -6.00
CA PHE A 5 52.61 24.13 -5.96
C PHE A 5 51.58 23.15 -5.44
N VAL A 6 51.14 23.36 -4.20
CA VAL A 6 49.99 22.67 -3.60
C VAL A 6 48.76 23.50 -3.95
N ILE A 7 47.90 22.99 -4.83
CA ILE A 7 46.56 23.54 -5.07
C ILE A 7 45.63 22.87 -4.05
N VAL A 8 45.19 23.64 -3.06
CA VAL A 8 44.12 23.24 -2.14
C VAL A 8 42.80 23.48 -2.84
N ALA A 9 42.12 22.41 -3.26
CA ALA A 9 40.74 22.47 -3.72
C ALA A 9 39.82 22.55 -2.50
N ALA A 10 39.25 23.73 -2.25
CA ALA A 10 38.17 23.90 -1.28
C ALA A 10 36.89 23.30 -1.90
N ALA A 11 36.51 22.11 -1.44
CA ALA A 11 35.20 21.55 -1.72
C ALA A 11 34.16 22.34 -0.93
N ALA A 12 33.43 23.22 -1.60
CA ALA A 12 32.23 23.83 -1.07
C ALA A 12 31.17 22.74 -0.93
N LEU A 13 30.96 22.28 0.31
CA LEU A 13 29.78 21.49 0.68
C LEU A 13 28.56 22.38 0.44
N LEU A 14 27.81 22.05 -0.61
CA LEU A 14 26.44 22.55 -0.78
C LEU A 14 25.61 21.92 0.34
N ALA A 15 25.48 22.65 1.45
CA ALA A 15 24.37 22.42 2.37
C ALA A 15 23.09 22.68 1.56
N ALA A 16 22.33 21.62 1.30
CA ALA A 16 20.97 21.75 0.80
C ALA A 16 20.15 22.42 1.92
N CYS A 17 20.01 23.75 1.86
CA CYS A 17 19.01 24.46 2.63
C CYS A 17 17.64 24.09 2.05
N THR A 18 16.94 23.17 2.72
CA THR A 18 15.49 23.07 2.61
C THR A 18 14.90 24.40 3.11
N ALA A 19 14.01 24.98 2.33
CA ALA A 19 13.26 26.16 2.75
C ALA A 19 12.29 25.73 3.85
N GLU A 20 12.67 26.00 5.09
CA GLU A 20 11.81 25.87 6.25
C GLU A 20 10.69 26.91 6.11
N GLN A 21 9.46 26.47 5.84
CA GLN A 21 8.32 27.38 5.87
C GLN A 21 7.96 27.62 7.34
N ALA A 22 8.71 28.51 7.98
CA ALA A 22 8.48 28.88 9.37
C ALA A 22 7.08 29.48 9.54
N ALA A 23 6.19 28.78 10.23
CA ALA A 23 4.95 29.36 10.71
C ALA A 23 5.28 30.57 11.61
N VAL A 24 4.57 31.67 11.44
CA VAL A 24 4.74 32.86 12.29
C VAL A 24 4.31 32.48 13.71
N LEU A 25 5.28 32.31 14.61
CA LEU A 25 4.98 31.96 16.00
C LEU A 25 4.19 33.08 16.69
N PRO A 26 3.11 32.74 17.44
CA PRO A 26 2.44 33.70 18.29
C PRO A 26 3.42 34.33 19.29
N ALA A 27 3.32 35.64 19.49
CA ALA A 27 4.19 36.35 20.42
C ALA A 27 4.03 35.80 21.85
N GLY A 28 5.15 35.35 22.47
CA GLY A 28 5.20 34.92 23.87
C GLY A 28 5.28 33.41 24.11
N MET A 29 5.32 32.57 23.08
CA MET A 29 5.53 31.12 23.23
C MET A 29 7.03 30.75 23.21
N GLU A 30 7.44 29.86 24.11
CA GLU A 30 8.81 29.32 24.18
C GLU A 30 9.05 28.35 23.02
N LYS A 31 10.14 28.56 22.27
CA LYS A 31 10.60 27.64 21.23
C LYS A 31 11.26 26.42 21.86
N VAL A 32 10.90 25.24 21.40
CA VAL A 32 11.52 23.95 21.75
C VAL A 32 11.94 23.23 20.48
N ARG A 33 13.08 22.53 20.55
CA ARG A 33 13.55 21.68 19.45
C ARG A 33 12.91 20.31 19.56
N LEU A 34 12.40 19.79 18.46
CA LEU A 34 11.75 18.49 18.38
C LEU A 34 12.47 17.63 17.33
N ASP A 35 13.07 16.53 17.78
CA ASP A 35 13.59 15.49 16.88
C ASP A 35 12.50 14.43 16.67
N VAL A 36 11.96 14.33 15.45
CA VAL A 36 10.95 13.34 15.08
C VAL A 36 11.60 12.22 14.29
N SER A 37 11.25 10.98 14.62
CA SER A 37 11.64 9.78 13.88
C SER A 37 10.43 8.90 13.59
N VAL A 38 10.53 8.08 12.56
CA VAL A 38 9.62 6.96 12.32
C VAL A 38 10.41 5.64 12.45
N PRO A 39 9.76 4.52 12.82
CA PRO A 39 10.42 3.22 12.83
C PRO A 39 11.03 2.93 11.46
N VAL A 40 12.34 2.68 11.44
CA VAL A 40 13.04 2.16 10.26
C VAL A 40 13.32 0.68 10.51
N SER A 41 12.57 -0.20 9.85
CA SER A 41 12.80 -1.63 9.95
C SER A 41 14.07 -1.96 9.15
N SER A 42 15.12 -2.44 9.83
CA SER A 42 16.26 -3.05 9.14
C SER A 42 15.96 -4.54 8.93
N MET A 43 15.21 -4.89 7.89
CA MET A 43 15.00 -6.30 7.53
C MET A 43 16.02 -6.75 6.48
N THR A 44 16.73 -7.83 6.78
CA THR A 44 17.58 -8.57 5.83
C THR A 44 16.71 -9.43 4.93
N LYS A 45 16.48 -8.96 3.69
CA LYS A 45 16.03 -9.63 2.43
C LYS A 45 15.52 -11.09 2.45
N LEU A 46 14.42 -11.31 1.71
CA LEU A 46 14.11 -12.31 0.64
C LEU A 46 12.57 -12.52 0.67
N THR A 47 11.74 -12.46 -0.39
CA THR A 47 11.82 -12.70 -1.84
C THR A 47 10.92 -11.69 -2.61
N ASP A 48 11.34 -11.26 -3.80
CA ASP A 48 10.60 -10.56 -4.89
C ASP A 48 9.66 -9.34 -4.63
N ALA A 49 9.26 -9.01 -3.41
CA ALA A 49 8.33 -7.90 -3.11
C ALA A 49 8.97 -6.52 -2.82
N GLY A 50 10.29 -6.39 -2.88
CA GLY A 50 11.01 -5.20 -2.40
C GLY A 50 10.95 -5.05 -0.87
N ASP A 51 11.64 -4.05 -0.30
CA ASP A 51 11.56 -3.77 1.14
C ASP A 51 10.28 -2.98 1.44
N GLU A 52 9.20 -3.68 1.73
CA GLU A 52 7.89 -3.09 2.03
C GLU A 52 7.90 -2.15 3.24
N SER A 53 8.94 -2.15 4.07
CA SER A 53 9.12 -1.30 5.26
C SER A 53 10.09 -0.15 5.03
N ALA A 54 10.64 0.01 3.81
CA ALA A 54 11.61 1.04 3.51
C ALA A 54 11.04 2.45 3.71
N VAL A 55 11.84 3.32 4.34
CA VAL A 55 11.52 4.74 4.54
C VAL A 55 12.46 5.56 3.68
N ASN A 56 11.97 6.01 2.53
CA ASN A 56 12.74 6.80 1.56
C ASN A 56 12.60 8.31 1.80
N ARG A 57 11.48 8.72 2.40
CA ARG A 57 11.18 10.12 2.70
C ARG A 57 10.15 10.21 3.82
N VAL A 58 10.31 11.18 4.72
CA VAL A 58 9.31 11.54 5.74
C VAL A 58 8.95 13.01 5.62
N GLN A 59 7.66 13.30 5.77
CA GLN A 59 7.10 14.62 5.98
C GLN A 59 6.46 14.63 7.36
N VAL A 60 6.75 15.67 8.14
CA VAL A 60 6.21 15.82 9.49
C VAL A 60 5.44 17.12 9.59
N PHE A 61 4.26 17.05 10.17
CA PHE A 61 3.41 18.19 10.51
C PHE A 61 3.16 18.18 12.02
N VAL A 62 3.45 19.30 12.68
CA VAL A 62 3.21 19.50 14.11
C VAL A 62 2.08 20.50 14.24
N PHE A 63 0.98 20.08 14.87
CA PHE A 63 -0.19 20.91 15.11
C PHE A 63 -0.30 21.27 16.59
N ARG A 64 -0.77 22.49 16.87
CA ARG A 64 -1.15 22.93 18.22
C ARG A 64 -2.51 22.35 18.61
N GLU A 65 -2.87 22.47 19.89
CA GLU A 65 -4.17 22.03 20.42
C GLU A 65 -5.37 22.65 19.67
N ASP A 66 -5.23 23.88 19.15
CA ASP A 66 -6.27 24.55 18.36
C ASP A 66 -6.36 24.06 16.90
N GLY A 67 -5.54 23.07 16.53
CA GLY A 67 -5.48 22.50 15.18
C GLY A 67 -4.60 23.28 14.21
N SER A 68 -4.07 24.46 14.57
CA SER A 68 -3.19 25.24 13.69
C SER A 68 -1.80 24.62 13.56
N ILE A 69 -1.17 24.78 12.40
CA ILE A 69 0.19 24.32 12.18
C ILE A 69 1.19 25.11 13.06
N ASP A 70 2.05 24.38 13.75
CA ASP A 70 3.14 24.90 14.58
C ASP A 70 4.48 24.83 13.84
N ALA A 71 4.75 23.69 13.20
CA ALA A 71 5.95 23.44 12.42
C ALA A 71 5.68 22.35 11.37
N SER A 72 6.46 22.34 10.30
CA SER A 72 6.51 21.22 9.36
C SER A 72 7.88 21.12 8.70
N GLY A 73 8.15 19.94 8.14
CA GLY A 73 9.35 19.75 7.35
C GLY A 73 9.39 18.40 6.63
N ILE A 74 10.36 18.27 5.74
CA ILE A 74 10.57 17.10 4.89
C ILE A 74 12.04 16.65 4.98
N ALA A 75 12.26 15.34 5.06
CA ALA A 75 13.58 14.74 5.07
C ALA A 75 13.62 13.48 4.20
N GLY A 76 14.76 13.24 3.53
CA GLY A 76 15.05 12.01 2.78
C GLY A 76 15.52 10.84 3.66
N SER A 77 15.21 10.90 4.96
CA SER A 77 15.56 9.91 5.97
C SER A 77 14.36 9.69 6.89
N GLY A 78 14.36 8.61 7.68
CA GLY A 78 13.30 8.35 8.67
C GLY A 78 13.32 9.27 9.90
N SER A 79 14.03 10.39 9.86
CA SER A 79 14.10 11.36 10.96
C SER A 79 14.28 12.79 10.46
N ILE A 80 13.76 13.74 11.24
CA ILE A 80 13.81 15.18 11.00
C ILE A 80 13.87 15.97 12.31
N GLU A 81 14.56 17.10 12.29
CA GLU A 81 14.60 18.06 13.40
C GLU A 81 13.75 19.28 13.02
N LEU A 82 12.90 19.73 13.95
CA LEU A 82 11.99 20.86 13.78
C LEU A 82 12.06 21.80 14.99
N ASP A 83 11.88 23.11 14.76
CA ASP A 83 11.60 24.08 15.82
C ASP A 83 10.08 24.26 15.96
N CYS A 84 9.53 24.00 17.15
CA CYS A 84 8.11 24.20 17.46
C CYS A 84 7.93 24.89 18.82
N THR A 85 6.70 25.03 19.29
CA THR A 85 6.40 25.65 20.60
C THR A 85 6.02 24.63 21.65
N ALA A 86 6.26 24.94 22.93
CA ALA A 86 5.84 24.09 24.05
C ALA A 86 4.31 24.01 24.21
N GLY A 87 3.80 22.89 24.72
CA GLY A 87 2.38 22.60 24.97
C GLY A 87 1.93 21.28 24.36
N ASP A 88 0.63 21.05 24.34
CA ASP A 88 0.03 19.84 23.74
C ASP A 88 0.09 19.91 22.21
N ARG A 89 0.67 18.88 21.59
CA ARG A 89 0.94 18.82 20.16
C ARG A 89 0.45 17.50 19.56
N SER A 90 -0.11 17.60 18.37
CA SER A 90 -0.38 16.46 17.50
C SER A 90 0.68 16.43 16.40
N ILE A 91 1.49 15.37 16.38
CA ILE A 91 2.58 15.18 15.44
C ILE A 91 2.14 14.12 14.43
N VAL A 92 2.03 14.51 13.18
CA VAL A 92 1.68 13.62 12.07
C VAL A 92 2.92 13.37 11.23
N ALA A 93 3.23 12.11 10.97
CA ALA A 93 4.26 11.70 10.04
C ALA A 93 3.61 11.05 8.81
N VAL A 94 4.05 11.45 7.62
CA VAL A 94 3.65 10.83 6.35
C VAL A 94 4.91 10.43 5.59
N VAL A 95 4.95 9.19 5.11
CA VAL A 95 6.15 8.54 4.59
C VAL A 95 5.94 8.13 3.13
N ASN A 96 7.00 8.23 2.32
CA ASN A 96 7.06 7.78 0.92
C ASN A 96 6.05 8.41 -0.05
N THR A 97 5.34 9.45 0.35
CA THR A 97 4.38 10.20 -0.49
C THR A 97 5.04 11.40 -1.17
N PRO A 98 4.55 11.87 -2.34
CA PRO A 98 4.86 13.21 -2.89
C PRO A 98 4.77 14.34 -1.85
N GLU A 99 5.40 15.48 -2.12
CA GLU A 99 5.33 16.62 -1.20
C GLU A 99 3.88 17.09 -1.01
N ILE A 100 3.46 17.24 0.25
CA ILE A 100 2.11 17.65 0.63
C ILE A 100 2.15 19.13 0.99
N ASP A 101 1.74 19.96 0.04
CA ASP A 101 1.73 21.42 0.19
C ASP A 101 0.38 21.97 0.70
N GLY A 102 0.45 23.20 1.22
CA GLY A 102 -0.72 24.01 1.56
C GLY A 102 -1.45 23.56 2.83
N ILE A 103 -0.72 22.93 3.76
CA ILE A 103 -1.26 22.54 5.07
C ILE A 103 -1.10 23.70 6.06
N TYR A 104 -2.21 24.19 6.57
CA TYR A 104 -2.26 25.27 7.56
C TYR A 104 -2.87 24.83 8.89
N ASP A 105 -3.66 23.76 8.88
CA ASP A 105 -4.33 23.19 10.04
C ASP A 105 -4.55 21.68 9.87
N MET A 106 -4.95 21.01 10.95
CA MET A 106 -5.19 19.57 10.97
C MET A 106 -6.28 19.16 9.98
N ALA A 107 -7.37 19.93 9.90
CA ALA A 107 -8.48 19.64 8.99
C ALA A 107 -8.01 19.63 7.53
N GLY A 108 -7.17 20.59 7.14
CA GLY A 108 -6.58 20.63 5.80
C GLY A 108 -5.67 19.45 5.48
N LEU A 109 -5.04 18.81 6.49
CA LEU A 109 -4.29 17.56 6.31
C LEU A 109 -5.20 16.33 6.28
N GLU A 110 -6.26 16.31 7.10
CA GLU A 110 -7.27 15.25 7.10
C GLU A 110 -7.98 15.13 5.75
N GLU A 111 -8.14 16.23 5.01
CA GLU A 111 -8.70 16.25 3.64
C GLU A 111 -7.72 15.76 2.56
N LYS A 112 -6.43 15.61 2.86
CA LYS A 112 -5.44 15.15 1.87
C LYS A 112 -5.53 13.64 1.67
N ILE A 113 -5.46 13.27 0.39
CA ILE A 113 -5.46 11.90 -0.08
C ILE A 113 -4.13 11.53 -0.72
N SER A 114 -3.78 10.26 -0.63
CA SER A 114 -2.80 9.60 -1.49
C SER A 114 -3.53 8.84 -2.58
N VAL A 115 -2.94 8.77 -3.77
CA VAL A 115 -3.44 7.92 -4.86
C VAL A 115 -2.62 6.63 -4.93
N LEU A 116 -3.22 5.53 -5.36
CA LEU A 116 -2.59 4.20 -5.25
C LEU A 116 -1.24 4.16 -5.97
N GLN A 117 -1.09 4.93 -7.04
CA GLN A 117 0.14 5.08 -7.83
C GLN A 117 1.29 5.77 -7.07
N ASP A 118 1.05 6.36 -5.90
CA ASP A 118 2.11 6.84 -5.02
C ASP A 118 2.91 5.67 -4.41
N ASN A 119 2.38 4.44 -4.47
CA ASN A 119 3.03 3.24 -3.97
C ASN A 119 3.87 2.56 -5.07
N SER A 120 4.93 1.89 -4.64
CA SER A 120 5.69 0.93 -5.44
C SER A 120 6.42 -0.05 -4.53
N ALA A 121 6.94 -1.15 -5.10
CA ALA A 121 7.81 -2.06 -4.37
C ALA A 121 9.00 -1.29 -3.76
N GLY A 122 9.19 -1.39 -2.44
CA GLY A 122 10.22 -0.62 -1.74
C GLY A 122 9.85 0.84 -1.41
N SER A 123 8.63 1.29 -1.71
CA SER A 123 8.17 2.66 -1.41
C SER A 123 6.67 2.68 -1.21
N LEU A 124 6.19 2.06 -0.13
CA LEU A 124 4.78 2.09 0.26
C LEU A 124 4.49 3.34 1.10
N VAL A 125 3.37 3.99 0.83
CA VAL A 125 2.92 5.16 1.59
C VAL A 125 2.49 4.72 2.98
N MET A 126 2.99 5.41 4.00
CA MET A 126 2.64 5.16 5.40
C MET A 126 2.29 6.47 6.10
N SER A 127 1.49 6.38 7.15
CA SER A 127 1.17 7.54 7.98
C SER A 127 0.99 7.15 9.44
N GLY A 128 1.08 8.14 10.31
CA GLY A 128 0.89 7.97 11.73
C GLY A 128 0.69 9.29 12.44
N ILE A 129 -0.01 9.24 13.57
CA ILE A 129 -0.26 10.39 14.44
C ILE A 129 0.13 10.06 15.87
N MET A 130 0.81 10.99 16.53
CA MET A 130 1.16 10.91 17.94
C MET A 130 0.82 12.21 18.65
N ASN A 131 0.10 12.11 19.77
CA ASN A 131 -0.16 13.26 20.63
C ASN A 131 0.85 13.29 21.78
N VAL A 132 1.46 14.45 22.03
CA VAL A 132 2.50 14.62 23.05
C VAL A 132 2.41 16.01 23.70
N THR A 133 2.69 16.10 24.99
CA THR A 133 2.89 17.38 25.70
C THR A 133 4.38 17.74 25.72
N LEU A 134 4.75 18.80 25.01
CA LEU A 134 6.13 19.29 24.98
C LEU A 134 6.35 20.34 26.08
N THR A 135 7.28 20.09 27.00
CA THR A 135 7.67 21.07 28.04
C THR A 135 9.10 21.57 27.90
N ALA A 136 9.90 20.91 27.06
CA ALA A 136 11.27 21.24 26.69
C ALA A 136 11.58 20.53 25.36
N SER A 137 12.80 20.70 24.83
CA SER A 137 13.24 19.95 23.66
C SER A 137 13.15 18.44 23.89
N ALA A 138 12.66 17.70 22.88
CA ALA A 138 12.32 16.30 23.00
C ALA A 138 12.65 15.53 21.71
N SER A 139 12.79 14.21 21.85
CA SER A 139 12.83 13.27 20.72
C SER A 139 11.63 12.34 20.81
N VAL A 140 10.93 12.16 19.70
CA VAL A 140 9.73 11.32 19.60
C VAL A 140 9.83 10.37 18.42
N THR A 141 9.22 9.19 18.56
CA THR A 141 9.07 8.22 17.47
C THR A 141 7.59 8.07 17.15
N VAL A 142 7.18 8.54 15.98
CA VAL A 142 5.79 8.41 15.51
C VAL A 142 5.64 7.03 14.88
N PRO A 143 4.80 6.13 15.43
CA PRO A 143 4.51 4.86 14.77
C PRO A 143 3.74 5.15 13.48
N VAL A 144 4.18 4.57 12.37
CA VAL A 144 3.53 4.70 11.07
C VAL A 144 3.04 3.34 10.61
N ARG A 145 1.91 3.32 9.88
CA ARG A 145 1.31 2.13 9.29
C ARG A 145 1.10 2.35 7.80
N ARG A 146 1.20 1.28 7.01
CA ARG A 146 0.92 1.35 5.57
C ARG A 146 -0.52 1.78 5.36
N LEU A 147 -0.75 2.72 4.44
CA LEU A 147 -2.09 3.03 3.97
C LEU A 147 -2.65 1.90 3.11
N ALA A 148 -1.78 1.23 2.34
CA ALA A 148 -2.14 0.11 1.51
C ALA A 148 -2.40 -1.16 2.32
N ALA A 149 -3.22 -2.04 1.74
CA ALA A 149 -3.32 -3.45 2.06
C ALA A 149 -2.57 -4.27 0.99
N LYS A 150 -2.22 -5.52 1.33
CA LYS A 150 -1.68 -6.49 0.38
C LYS A 150 -2.68 -7.59 0.13
N VAL A 151 -2.92 -7.92 -1.14
CA VAL A 151 -3.70 -9.09 -1.56
C VAL A 151 -2.78 -10.03 -2.32
N SER A 152 -2.74 -11.30 -1.93
CA SER A 152 -1.83 -12.28 -2.50
C SER A 152 -2.52 -13.59 -2.84
N ILE A 153 -1.99 -14.31 -3.82
CA ILE A 153 -2.31 -15.70 -4.09
C ILE A 153 -1.02 -16.50 -4.19
N GLU A 154 -0.93 -17.56 -3.41
CA GLU A 154 0.30 -18.37 -3.29
C GLU A 154 0.24 -19.60 -4.19
N ARG A 155 -0.97 -20.12 -4.44
CA ARG A 155 -1.16 -21.40 -5.12
C ARG A 155 -2.51 -21.49 -5.84
N ILE A 156 -2.47 -22.04 -7.06
CA ILE A 156 -3.65 -22.40 -7.85
C ILE A 156 -3.52 -23.88 -8.25
N ASP A 157 -4.41 -24.73 -7.73
CA ASP A 157 -4.51 -26.15 -8.07
C ASP A 157 -5.57 -26.36 -9.16
N VAL A 158 -5.25 -27.12 -10.19
CA VAL A 158 -6.18 -27.50 -11.26
C VAL A 158 -6.44 -29.00 -11.17
N ASP A 159 -7.66 -29.37 -10.78
CA ASP A 159 -8.09 -30.77 -10.57
C ASP A 159 -9.52 -30.96 -11.09
N PHE A 160 -9.67 -31.05 -12.42
CA PHE A 160 -10.97 -31.08 -13.05
C PHE A 160 -11.74 -32.35 -12.71
N ALA A 161 -12.92 -32.17 -12.13
CA ALA A 161 -13.80 -33.27 -11.74
C ALA A 161 -14.47 -34.00 -12.93
N LEU A 162 -14.44 -33.41 -14.13
CA LEU A 162 -15.07 -33.96 -15.33
C LEU A 162 -14.03 -34.24 -16.41
N GLU A 163 -13.99 -35.49 -16.91
CA GLU A 163 -13.02 -35.97 -17.91
C GLU A 163 -12.91 -35.06 -19.15
N GLN A 164 -14.02 -34.47 -19.58
CA GLN A 164 -14.05 -33.58 -20.76
C GLN A 164 -13.16 -32.33 -20.63
N TYR A 165 -12.76 -31.95 -19.41
CA TYR A 165 -11.92 -30.78 -19.15
C TYR A 165 -10.46 -31.14 -18.85
N GLN A 166 -10.17 -32.39 -18.52
CA GLN A 166 -8.82 -32.83 -18.09
C GLN A 166 -7.77 -32.69 -19.22
N ASP A 167 -8.18 -32.92 -20.47
CA ASP A 167 -7.32 -32.76 -21.66
C ASP A 167 -7.62 -31.48 -22.47
N ALA A 168 -8.46 -30.59 -21.95
CA ALA A 168 -8.99 -29.45 -22.71
C ALA A 168 -8.01 -28.27 -22.84
N GLY A 169 -6.88 -28.33 -22.13
CA GLY A 169 -5.89 -27.26 -22.03
C GLY A 169 -6.41 -26.12 -21.15
N PHE A 170 -5.81 -25.97 -19.97
CA PHE A 170 -6.04 -24.84 -19.07
C PHE A 170 -4.82 -23.93 -19.08
N GLU A 171 -5.05 -22.63 -19.23
CA GLU A 171 -4.00 -21.62 -19.26
C GLU A 171 -4.43 -20.40 -18.47
N ILE A 172 -3.63 -19.95 -17.51
CA ILE A 172 -3.85 -18.67 -16.84
C ILE A 172 -3.39 -17.55 -17.77
N THR A 173 -4.28 -16.58 -18.01
CA THR A 173 -4.06 -15.42 -18.88
C THR A 173 -3.97 -14.10 -18.11
N GLY A 174 -4.42 -14.08 -16.86
CA GLY A 174 -4.19 -12.96 -15.97
C GLY A 174 -4.57 -13.26 -14.52
N ILE A 175 -3.93 -12.54 -13.59
CA ILE A 175 -4.27 -12.55 -12.18
C ILE A 175 -4.30 -11.09 -11.73
N TYR A 176 -5.45 -10.59 -11.28
CA TYR A 176 -5.63 -9.16 -11.01
C TYR A 176 -6.72 -8.87 -10.00
N LEU A 177 -6.71 -7.65 -9.46
CA LEU A 177 -7.75 -7.13 -8.59
C LEU A 177 -8.81 -6.37 -9.38
N THR A 178 -10.08 -6.51 -9.01
CA THR A 178 -11.18 -5.66 -9.47
C THR A 178 -11.78 -4.86 -8.32
N ASN A 179 -12.45 -3.76 -8.67
CA ASN A 179 -13.13 -2.87 -7.71
C ASN A 179 -12.17 -2.33 -6.63
N VAL A 180 -11.00 -1.89 -7.07
CA VAL A 180 -9.92 -1.44 -6.19
C VAL A 180 -10.14 0.03 -5.83
N ALA A 181 -10.20 0.36 -4.54
CA ALA A 181 -10.12 1.74 -4.09
C ALA A 181 -8.78 2.35 -4.53
N ALA A 182 -8.84 3.46 -5.26
CA ALA A 182 -7.68 4.07 -5.91
C ALA A 182 -7.10 5.26 -5.13
N ASP A 183 -7.78 5.70 -4.08
CA ASP A 183 -7.31 6.73 -3.16
C ASP A 183 -7.63 6.37 -1.69
N ALA A 184 -6.88 7.00 -0.79
CA ALA A 184 -7.08 6.92 0.66
C ALA A 184 -6.61 8.21 1.32
N HIS A 185 -7.27 8.62 2.40
CA HIS A 185 -6.81 9.73 3.23
C HIS A 185 -5.54 9.37 4.00
N PHE A 186 -4.64 10.33 4.21
CA PHE A 186 -3.43 10.07 5.00
C PHE A 186 -3.74 9.78 6.48
N ILE A 187 -4.69 10.51 7.07
CA ILE A 187 -5.06 10.38 8.49
C ILE A 187 -6.57 10.50 8.77
N GLY A 188 -7.37 10.96 7.79
CA GLY A 188 -8.83 11.07 7.89
C GLY A 188 -9.57 9.77 7.61
N ASP A 189 -10.87 9.76 7.88
CA ASP A 189 -11.77 8.62 7.70
C ASP A 189 -12.64 8.71 6.43
N GLY A 190 -12.27 9.59 5.50
CA GLY A 190 -12.99 9.79 4.25
C GLY A 190 -13.04 8.52 3.39
N ALA A 191 -14.21 8.26 2.78
CA ALA A 191 -14.41 7.13 1.89
C ALA A 191 -13.65 7.31 0.56
N PRO A 192 -13.22 6.21 -0.09
CA PRO A 192 -12.57 6.30 -1.38
C PRO A 192 -13.43 7.03 -2.42
N SER A 193 -12.82 7.95 -3.15
CA SER A 193 -13.50 8.77 -4.16
C SER A 193 -13.29 8.26 -5.59
N SER A 194 -12.27 7.43 -5.79
CA SER A 194 -11.89 6.87 -7.09
C SER A 194 -11.61 5.37 -7.02
N TRP A 195 -11.78 4.69 -8.16
CA TRP A 195 -11.78 3.23 -8.27
C TRP A 195 -11.07 2.75 -9.54
N LEU A 196 -10.33 1.65 -9.45
CA LEU A 196 -9.66 1.00 -10.57
C LEU A 196 -10.32 -0.35 -10.88
N ASN A 197 -10.15 -0.81 -12.13
CA ASN A 197 -10.62 -2.11 -12.61
C ASN A 197 -12.10 -2.35 -12.25
N VAL A 198 -12.91 -1.31 -12.45
CA VAL A 198 -14.32 -1.26 -12.06
C VAL A 198 -15.06 -2.35 -12.81
N GLN A 199 -15.63 -3.31 -12.08
CA GLN A 199 -16.35 -4.44 -12.63
C GLN A 199 -15.53 -5.27 -13.65
N GLY A 200 -14.21 -5.36 -13.47
CA GLY A 200 -13.32 -6.03 -14.43
C GLY A 200 -13.19 -5.32 -15.78
N LYS A 201 -13.66 -4.07 -15.90
CA LYS A 201 -13.53 -3.23 -17.10
C LYS A 201 -12.31 -2.33 -16.98
N ASP A 202 -11.82 -1.88 -18.14
CA ASP A 202 -10.69 -0.94 -18.27
C ASP A 202 -9.46 -1.36 -17.45
N LEU A 203 -9.16 -2.66 -17.48
CA LEU A 203 -8.07 -3.26 -16.72
C LEU A 203 -6.77 -2.50 -16.97
N LEU A 204 -6.24 -1.93 -15.89
CA LEU A 204 -4.98 -1.20 -15.95
C LEU A 204 -3.83 -2.20 -15.92
N GLN A 205 -2.94 -2.08 -16.90
CA GLN A 205 -1.65 -2.76 -16.86
C GLN A 205 -0.76 -2.04 -15.83
N ASN A 206 -0.86 -2.48 -14.59
CA ASN A 206 -0.16 -1.92 -13.44
C ASN A 206 0.13 -3.04 -12.45
N GLU A 207 1.41 -3.24 -12.13
CA GLU A 207 1.94 -4.26 -11.22
C GLU A 207 1.34 -4.16 -9.81
N LEU A 208 0.82 -2.99 -9.41
CA LEU A 208 0.12 -2.85 -8.13
C LEU A 208 -1.19 -3.64 -8.09
N VAL A 209 -1.89 -3.82 -9.20
CA VAL A 209 -3.26 -4.36 -9.20
C VAL A 209 -3.44 -5.56 -10.13
N GLY A 210 -2.41 -5.99 -10.85
CA GLY A 210 -2.53 -7.21 -11.65
C GLY A 210 -1.37 -7.51 -12.56
N ASP A 211 -1.24 -8.80 -12.87
CA ASP A 211 -0.43 -9.36 -13.94
C ASP A 211 -1.35 -9.78 -15.08
N LEU A 212 -1.32 -9.02 -16.18
CA LEU A 212 -2.19 -9.20 -17.34
C LEU A 212 -1.38 -9.74 -18.53
N GLY A 213 -2.05 -10.49 -19.42
CA GLY A 213 -1.42 -11.00 -20.64
C GLY A 213 -0.44 -12.14 -20.37
N MET A 214 -0.68 -12.89 -19.30
CA MET A 214 0.06 -14.11 -18.96
C MET A 214 -0.20 -15.20 -20.02
N SER A 215 0.70 -16.18 -20.07
CA SER A 215 0.55 -17.38 -20.89
C SER A 215 1.14 -18.55 -20.11
N VAL A 216 0.39 -19.01 -19.12
CA VAL A 216 0.83 -20.04 -18.16
C VAL A 216 -0.05 -21.28 -18.29
N PRO A 217 0.33 -22.27 -19.12
CA PRO A 217 -0.40 -23.52 -19.23
C PRO A 217 -0.20 -24.37 -17.97
N ILE A 218 -1.30 -24.94 -17.45
CA ILE A 218 -1.30 -25.84 -16.30
C ILE A 218 -2.05 -27.11 -16.71
N ALA A 219 -1.42 -28.26 -16.49
CA ALA A 219 -2.06 -29.54 -16.75
C ALA A 219 -3.08 -29.89 -15.65
N ASP A 220 -4.06 -30.72 -15.98
CA ASP A 220 -4.93 -31.34 -14.99
C ASP A 220 -4.11 -32.15 -13.97
N GLY A 221 -4.47 -32.04 -12.69
CA GLY A 221 -3.76 -32.61 -11.55
C GLY A 221 -2.46 -31.88 -11.18
N ALA A 222 -2.16 -30.73 -11.80
CA ALA A 222 -1.00 -29.91 -11.50
C ALA A 222 -1.38 -28.62 -10.77
N ALA A 223 -0.36 -27.90 -10.31
CA ALA A 223 -0.53 -26.63 -9.62
C ALA A 223 0.44 -25.56 -10.13
N TYR A 224 0.00 -24.32 -9.99
CA TYR A 224 0.81 -23.13 -10.16
C TYR A 224 1.17 -22.56 -8.80
N GLU A 225 2.48 -22.47 -8.55
CA GLU A 225 3.07 -22.15 -7.23
C GLU A 225 3.82 -20.80 -7.24
N THR A 226 3.72 -20.03 -8.32
CA THR A 226 4.29 -18.68 -8.33
C THR A 226 3.36 -17.76 -7.55
N ALA A 227 3.88 -17.17 -6.48
CA ALA A 227 3.12 -16.22 -5.69
C ALA A 227 2.96 -14.90 -6.44
N HIS A 228 1.76 -14.32 -6.35
CA HIS A 228 1.46 -12.98 -6.85
C HIS A 228 1.06 -12.08 -5.68
N HIS A 229 1.53 -10.84 -5.71
CA HIS A 229 1.29 -9.84 -4.67
C HIS A 229 0.82 -8.54 -5.29
N PHE A 230 -0.32 -8.04 -4.83
CA PHE A 230 -0.94 -6.81 -5.29
C PHE A 230 -1.21 -5.90 -4.10
N TYR A 231 -1.26 -4.60 -4.35
CA TYR A 231 -1.53 -3.57 -3.37
C TYR A 231 -2.79 -2.80 -3.74
N CYS A 232 -3.62 -2.55 -2.75
CA CYS A 232 -4.82 -1.75 -2.89
C CYS A 232 -4.99 -0.84 -1.67
N TYR A 233 -5.76 0.22 -1.81
CA TYR A 233 -6.18 1.00 -0.65
C TYR A 233 -7.41 0.40 0.04
N PRO A 234 -7.69 0.83 1.29
CA PRO A 234 -8.79 0.30 2.07
C PRO A 234 -10.12 0.46 1.33
N ASN A 235 -10.92 -0.59 1.39
CA ASN A 235 -12.26 -0.64 0.84
C ASN A 235 -13.21 -0.91 2.02
N PRO A 236 -13.77 0.14 2.64
CA PRO A 236 -14.53 0.02 3.89
C PRO A 236 -15.97 -0.46 3.70
N TYR A 237 -16.41 -0.70 2.45
CA TYR A 237 -17.81 -1.00 2.15
C TYR A 237 -18.18 -2.41 2.63
N GLN A 238 -19.17 -2.49 3.52
CA GLN A 238 -19.66 -3.78 4.05
C GLN A 238 -20.61 -4.50 3.10
N GLU A 239 -21.39 -3.74 2.32
CA GLU A 239 -22.32 -4.29 1.34
C GLU A 239 -21.58 -4.60 0.03
N ASP A 240 -21.89 -5.75 -0.55
CA ASP A 240 -21.36 -6.17 -1.85
C ASP A 240 -22.47 -6.21 -2.91
N SER A 241 -22.08 -6.14 -4.17
CA SER A 241 -23.00 -6.20 -5.31
C SER A 241 -22.34 -6.79 -6.55
N PHE A 242 -23.08 -7.67 -7.22
CA PHE A 242 -22.78 -8.20 -8.56
C PHE A 242 -23.71 -7.58 -9.63
N GLY A 243 -24.40 -6.48 -9.30
CA GLY A 243 -25.28 -5.79 -10.23
C GLY A 243 -24.52 -5.07 -11.35
N GLU A 244 -25.17 -4.92 -12.50
CA GLU A 244 -24.61 -4.25 -13.70
C GLU A 244 -24.32 -2.77 -13.46
N GLU A 245 -25.19 -2.06 -12.73
CA GLU A 245 -24.95 -0.66 -12.37
C GLU A 245 -23.82 -0.57 -11.35
N TRP A 246 -22.92 0.39 -11.56
CA TRP A 246 -21.80 0.62 -10.66
C TRP A 246 -22.28 1.16 -9.30
N SER A 247 -21.71 0.57 -8.27
CA SER A 247 -21.75 1.02 -6.88
C SER A 247 -20.44 0.56 -6.25
N PRO A 248 -19.91 1.28 -5.24
CA PRO A 248 -18.90 0.70 -4.37
C PRO A 248 -19.31 -0.70 -3.92
N ARG A 249 -18.36 -1.63 -3.99
CA ARG A 249 -18.54 -3.06 -3.77
C ARG A 249 -17.22 -3.68 -3.37
N HIS A 250 -17.22 -4.94 -2.99
CA HIS A 250 -16.00 -5.57 -2.49
C HIS A 250 -14.93 -5.69 -3.58
N THR A 251 -13.68 -5.56 -3.13
CA THR A 251 -12.51 -5.86 -3.96
C THR A 251 -12.50 -7.36 -4.26
N ARG A 252 -12.18 -7.75 -5.48
CA ARG A 252 -12.07 -9.18 -5.85
C ARG A 252 -10.68 -9.48 -6.37
N LEU A 253 -10.14 -10.63 -6.00
CA LEU A 253 -8.99 -11.21 -6.70
C LEU A 253 -9.53 -12.13 -7.79
N VAL A 254 -9.14 -11.88 -9.04
CA VAL A 254 -9.62 -12.60 -10.20
C VAL A 254 -8.47 -13.37 -10.82
N VAL A 255 -8.67 -14.68 -11.00
CA VAL A 255 -7.87 -15.49 -11.91
C VAL A 255 -8.64 -15.60 -13.22
N GLU A 256 -8.08 -15.05 -14.28
CA GLU A 256 -8.57 -15.19 -15.65
C GLU A 256 -7.80 -16.32 -16.34
N ALA A 257 -8.55 -17.22 -16.98
CA ALA A 257 -7.98 -18.36 -17.66
C ALA A 257 -8.66 -18.63 -19.01
N ASN A 258 -7.95 -19.33 -19.89
CA ASN A 258 -8.49 -19.99 -21.05
C ASN A 258 -8.67 -21.48 -20.76
N LEU A 259 -9.86 -22.00 -21.04
CA LEU A 259 -10.16 -23.42 -20.99
C LEU A 259 -10.91 -23.82 -22.26
N ALA A 260 -10.36 -24.76 -23.03
CA ALA A 260 -10.93 -25.19 -24.31
C ALA A 260 -11.19 -24.04 -25.30
N GLY A 261 -10.35 -23.01 -25.31
CA GLY A 261 -10.52 -21.84 -26.19
C GLY A 261 -11.54 -20.81 -25.69
N LYS A 262 -12.09 -20.96 -24.49
CA LYS A 262 -13.02 -20.00 -23.87
C LYS A 262 -12.38 -19.35 -22.66
N THR A 263 -12.55 -18.04 -22.52
CA THR A 263 -12.18 -17.33 -21.31
C THR A 263 -13.14 -17.69 -20.18
N CYS A 264 -12.59 -18.00 -19.01
CA CYS A 264 -13.33 -18.18 -17.77
C CYS A 264 -12.65 -17.41 -16.62
N TYR A 265 -13.45 -17.07 -15.61
CA TYR A 265 -13.05 -16.26 -14.48
C TYR A 265 -13.34 -16.95 -13.16
N TYR A 266 -12.39 -16.85 -12.23
CA TYR A 266 -12.51 -17.27 -10.85
C TYR A 266 -12.32 -16.04 -9.97
N ALA A 267 -13.43 -15.37 -9.64
CA ALA A 267 -13.44 -14.13 -8.86
C ALA A 267 -13.66 -14.41 -7.36
N MET A 268 -12.59 -14.29 -6.58
CA MET A 268 -12.60 -14.45 -5.13
C MET A 268 -12.92 -13.09 -4.50
N THR A 269 -14.12 -12.96 -3.92
CA THR A 269 -14.50 -11.76 -3.16
C THR A 269 -13.67 -11.68 -1.88
N MET A 270 -12.93 -10.59 -1.72
CA MET A 270 -12.20 -10.31 -0.49
C MET A 270 -13.17 -9.82 0.58
N PRO A 271 -12.89 -10.06 1.87
CA PRO A 271 -13.56 -9.32 2.94
C PRO A 271 -13.28 -7.82 2.82
N VAL A 272 -13.90 -7.02 3.69
CA VAL A 272 -13.57 -5.60 3.86
C VAL A 272 -12.06 -5.42 3.95
N ILE A 273 -11.52 -4.56 3.08
CA ILE A 273 -10.08 -4.33 2.99
C ILE A 273 -9.70 -3.21 3.96
N GLU A 274 -8.81 -3.53 4.89
CA GLU A 274 -8.28 -2.62 5.90
C GLU A 274 -6.81 -2.28 5.60
N ALA A 275 -6.41 -1.05 5.92
CA ALA A 275 -5.02 -0.61 5.79
C ALA A 275 -4.10 -1.50 6.64
N ASN A 276 -2.85 -1.69 6.19
CA ASN A 276 -1.82 -2.43 6.93
C ASN A 276 -2.22 -3.88 7.28
N HIS A 277 -3.00 -4.53 6.42
CA HIS A 277 -3.32 -5.96 6.49
C HIS A 277 -2.89 -6.69 5.21
N ALA A 278 -2.60 -7.98 5.36
CA ALA A 278 -2.35 -8.90 4.26
C ALA A 278 -3.48 -9.92 4.14
N TYR A 279 -4.02 -10.07 2.93
CA TYR A 279 -5.06 -11.01 2.55
C TYR A 279 -4.44 -12.07 1.63
N VAL A 280 -4.28 -13.28 2.12
CA VAL A 280 -3.55 -14.35 1.42
C VAL A 280 -4.50 -15.46 1.02
N VAL A 281 -4.64 -15.68 -0.28
CA VAL A 281 -5.29 -16.85 -0.86
C VAL A 281 -4.28 -17.99 -0.92
N THR A 282 -4.43 -18.96 -0.02
CA THR A 282 -3.43 -20.04 0.18
C THR A 282 -3.64 -21.27 -0.70
N GLY A 283 -4.76 -21.37 -1.41
CA GLY A 283 -5.05 -22.52 -2.27
C GLY A 283 -6.38 -22.38 -3.00
N LEU A 284 -6.35 -21.77 -4.18
CA LEU A 284 -7.48 -21.81 -5.10
C LEU A 284 -7.49 -23.18 -5.78
N ASN A 285 -8.48 -24.02 -5.48
CA ASN A 285 -8.67 -25.32 -6.10
C ASN A 285 -9.78 -25.24 -7.15
N ILE A 286 -9.41 -25.37 -8.42
CA ILE A 286 -10.29 -25.30 -9.59
C ILE A 286 -10.70 -26.71 -10.00
N THR A 287 -12.01 -26.97 -10.08
CA THR A 287 -12.54 -28.29 -10.44
C THR A 287 -13.45 -28.28 -11.67
N ARG A 288 -13.92 -27.11 -12.11
CA ARG A 288 -14.73 -26.91 -13.32
C ARG A 288 -14.43 -25.55 -13.98
N PRO A 289 -14.90 -25.32 -15.22
CA PRO A 289 -14.85 -23.98 -15.81
C PRO A 289 -15.54 -22.98 -14.91
N GLY A 290 -14.91 -21.82 -14.70
CA GLY A 290 -15.49 -20.70 -13.97
C GLY A 290 -16.53 -19.93 -14.79
N SER A 291 -16.84 -18.73 -14.31
CA SER A 291 -17.80 -17.81 -14.93
C SER A 291 -17.30 -17.27 -16.28
N SER A 292 -18.21 -16.76 -17.11
CA SER A 292 -17.88 -15.94 -18.30
C SER A 292 -17.73 -14.44 -17.99
N ASP A 293 -17.93 -14.05 -16.74
CA ASP A 293 -17.90 -12.68 -16.25
C ASP A 293 -17.08 -12.62 -14.93
N PRO A 294 -16.06 -11.73 -14.83
CA PRO A 294 -15.27 -11.55 -13.59
C PRO A 294 -16.06 -10.96 -12.43
N GLU A 295 -17.27 -10.44 -12.66
CA GLU A 295 -18.19 -9.94 -11.63
C GLU A 295 -19.35 -10.92 -11.40
N GLN A 296 -19.02 -12.21 -11.35
CA GLN A 296 -19.93 -13.24 -10.91
C GLN A 296 -19.29 -14.05 -9.79
N GLU A 297 -20.08 -14.38 -8.77
CA GLU A 297 -19.64 -15.22 -7.66
C GLU A 297 -19.19 -16.61 -8.16
N ILE A 298 -18.05 -17.08 -7.65
CA ILE A 298 -17.58 -18.45 -7.83
C ILE A 298 -18.60 -19.40 -7.20
N ARG A 299 -19.04 -20.41 -7.96
CA ARG A 299 -19.86 -21.47 -7.38
C ARG A 299 -18.98 -22.53 -6.71
N PRO A 300 -19.44 -23.17 -5.62
CA PRO A 300 -18.64 -24.18 -4.92
C PRO A 300 -18.21 -25.37 -5.78
N GLU A 301 -18.97 -25.70 -6.83
CA GLU A 301 -18.61 -26.72 -7.80
C GLU A 301 -17.56 -26.26 -8.84
N GLU A 302 -17.31 -24.97 -8.96
CA GLU A 302 -16.34 -24.38 -9.91
C GLU A 302 -14.95 -24.34 -9.29
N ALA A 303 -14.86 -23.76 -8.09
CA ALA A 303 -13.64 -23.71 -7.32
C ALA A 303 -13.91 -23.53 -5.81
N SER A 304 -12.88 -23.79 -5.01
CA SER A 304 -12.86 -23.50 -3.58
C SER A 304 -11.55 -22.80 -3.19
N PHE A 305 -11.58 -21.98 -2.15
CA PHE A 305 -10.41 -21.23 -1.69
C PHE A 305 -10.53 -20.88 -0.20
N THR A 306 -9.41 -20.46 0.40
CA THR A 306 -9.35 -19.91 1.76
C THR A 306 -8.60 -18.60 1.73
N ILE A 307 -9.11 -17.58 2.44
CA ILE A 307 -8.44 -16.30 2.64
C ILE A 307 -7.96 -16.25 4.08
N LYS A 308 -6.65 -16.06 4.27
CA LYS A 308 -6.03 -15.74 5.55
C LYS A 308 -5.87 -14.22 5.65
N VAL A 309 -6.26 -13.64 6.79
CA VAL A 309 -6.08 -12.22 7.07
C VAL A 309 -5.05 -12.08 8.19
N GLU A 310 -4.04 -11.25 7.98
CA GLU A 310 -2.94 -11.03 8.93
C GLU A 310 -2.65 -9.55 9.09
N ASP A 311 -2.26 -9.16 10.30
CA ASP A 311 -1.62 -7.85 10.54
C ASP A 311 -0.33 -7.77 9.73
N TRP A 312 -0.15 -6.67 9.00
CA TRP A 312 1.04 -6.44 8.18
C TRP A 312 2.01 -5.49 8.88
N GLU A 313 2.31 -5.74 10.14
CA GLU A 313 3.25 -4.95 10.95
C GLU A 313 4.71 -5.27 10.56
N ASP A 314 5.02 -6.55 10.39
CA ASP A 314 6.26 -7.01 9.79
C ASP A 314 5.98 -7.32 8.31
N GLY A 315 6.75 -6.74 7.39
CA GLY A 315 6.71 -7.13 5.98
C GLY A 315 6.72 -8.66 5.90
N TYR A 316 5.71 -9.23 5.26
CA TYR A 316 5.35 -10.65 5.30
C TYR A 316 6.55 -11.61 5.48
N SER A 317 6.46 -12.49 6.47
CA SER A 317 7.34 -13.62 6.67
C SER A 317 6.57 -14.94 6.51
N GLY A 318 6.43 -15.47 5.29
CA GLY A 318 6.22 -16.92 5.12
C GLY A 318 7.45 -17.66 5.69
N SER A 319 7.38 -18.82 6.34
CA SER A 319 6.48 -19.97 6.29
C SER A 319 6.44 -20.68 7.66
N PHE A 320 5.39 -21.46 7.95
CA PHE A 320 5.49 -22.58 8.91
C PHE A 320 4.95 -23.86 8.29
N GLU A 321 5.85 -24.81 8.03
CA GLU A 321 5.51 -26.24 7.98
C GLU A 321 5.34 -26.77 9.42
N ILE A 322 4.34 -27.63 9.64
CA ILE A 322 4.37 -28.64 10.70
C ILE A 322 4.14 -30.00 10.03
#